data_AF-A0A5N6P7D5-F1
#
_entry.id   AF-A0A5N6P7D5-F1
#
_cell.length_a   1.000
_cell.length_b   1.000
_cell.length_c   1.000
_cell.angle_alpha   90.00
_cell.angle_beta   90.00
_cell.angle_gamma   90.00
#
_symmetry.space_group_name_H-M   'P 1'
#
loop_
_entity.id
_entity.type
_entity.pdbx_description
1 polymer ?
#
loop_
_entity_poly.entity_id
_entity_poly.type
_entity_poly.pdbx_seq_one_letter_code
_entity_poly.pdbx_strand_id
1 'polypeptide(L)'
;MTSEHVVLLLVLLPKLEIHFGIIIIHYLMEEPSADEIYAAFEEKVKRTIYIDNLSHQVTETVLKNALNQFGNVTKVEFIPTFFTPCSVYAALVEMESEKQAEEIIQDMGDSTLMISGMPRPVRAQKAKMEMFDDRPKKHHKKIACYWMDPSHQNFDAVNKIKNLTKKHAVEVAYLMEVNLFSIFV
;
A
#
# COMPACT_ATOMS: atom_id res chain seq x y z
N MET A 1 -64.07 -6.17 -9.87
CA MET A 1 -64.80 -7.30 -9.25
C MET A 1 -63.82 -8.45 -9.16
N THR A 2 -63.41 -8.99 -8.04
CA THR A 2 -63.74 -8.85 -6.61
C THR A 2 -62.58 -9.62 -5.96
N SER A 3 -61.69 -8.98 -5.19
CA SER A 3 -61.87 -8.81 -3.75
C SER A 3 -62.41 -10.08 -3.12
N GLU A 4 -61.55 -11.08 -2.87
CA GLU A 4 -61.80 -12.10 -1.82
C GLU A 4 -60.60 -13.02 -1.51
N HIS A 5 -59.52 -13.02 -2.30
CA HIS A 5 -58.36 -13.88 -2.02
C HIS A 5 -57.17 -13.19 -1.33
N VAL A 6 -57.25 -11.88 -1.06
CA VAL A 6 -56.14 -11.11 -0.43
C VAL A 6 -56.25 -11.08 1.11
N VAL A 7 -57.41 -11.45 1.69
CA VAL A 7 -57.69 -11.20 3.12
C VAL A 7 -57.37 -12.40 4.03
N LEU A 8 -57.25 -13.62 3.51
CA LEU A 8 -57.07 -14.80 4.38
C LEU A 8 -55.61 -15.19 4.70
N LEU A 9 -54.61 -14.55 4.08
CA LEU A 9 -53.20 -14.85 4.35
C LEU A 9 -52.50 -13.88 5.33
N LEU A 10 -53.21 -12.87 5.83
CA LEU A 10 -52.65 -11.82 6.70
C LEU A 10 -52.87 -12.05 8.20
N VAL A 11 -53.57 -13.11 8.62
CA VAL A 11 -53.98 -13.27 10.03
C VAL A 11 -53.18 -14.34 10.81
N LEU A 12 -52.19 -15.01 10.20
CA LEU A 12 -51.60 -16.20 10.84
C LEU A 12 -50.09 -16.28 11.02
N LEU A 13 -49.28 -15.25 10.78
CA LEU A 13 -47.83 -15.37 11.04
C LEU A 13 -47.13 -14.08 11.50
N PRO A 14 -47.33 -13.61 12.75
CA PRO A 14 -46.46 -12.59 13.36
C PRO A 14 -45.02 -13.09 13.60
N LYS A 15 -44.74 -14.37 13.33
CA LYS A 15 -43.43 -15.01 13.47
C LYS A 15 -42.60 -15.03 12.19
N LEU A 16 -43.21 -14.77 11.02
CA LEU A 16 -42.48 -14.77 9.74
C LEU A 16 -41.81 -13.42 9.44
N GLU A 17 -42.34 -12.29 9.90
CA GLU A 17 -41.73 -10.97 9.67
C GLU A 17 -40.39 -10.80 10.40
N ILE A 18 -40.22 -11.40 11.58
CA ILE A 18 -38.95 -11.39 12.30
C ILE A 18 -37.89 -12.20 11.53
N HIS A 19 -38.28 -13.36 10.99
CA HIS A 19 -37.40 -14.17 10.14
C HIS A 19 -37.12 -13.51 8.80
N PHE A 20 -38.11 -12.90 8.13
CA PHE A 20 -37.90 -12.16 6.87
C PHE A 20 -37.04 -10.92 7.08
N GLY A 21 -37.25 -10.17 8.16
CA GLY A 21 -36.41 -9.03 8.53
C GLY A 21 -34.98 -9.44 8.84
N ILE A 22 -34.77 -10.54 9.58
CA ILE A 22 -33.43 -11.10 9.84
C ILE A 22 -32.78 -11.60 8.54
N ILE A 23 -33.53 -12.25 7.64
CA ILE A 23 -33.02 -12.73 6.35
C ILE A 23 -32.61 -11.56 5.45
N ILE A 24 -33.37 -10.47 5.42
CA ILE A 24 -33.03 -9.26 4.65
C ILE A 24 -31.78 -8.57 5.23
N ILE A 25 -31.62 -8.52 6.55
CA ILE A 25 -30.42 -7.96 7.19
C ILE A 25 -29.19 -8.84 6.96
N HIS A 26 -29.34 -10.18 6.96
CA HIS A 26 -28.23 -11.10 6.64
C HIS A 26 -27.77 -10.98 5.19
N TYR A 27 -28.68 -10.74 4.24
CA TYR A 27 -28.35 -10.57 2.83
C TYR A 27 -27.61 -9.26 2.51
N LEU A 28 -27.61 -8.29 3.44
CA LEU A 28 -26.91 -7.00 3.30
C LEU A 28 -25.50 -6.99 3.90
N MET A 29 -25.07 -8.05 4.59
CA MET A 29 -23.73 -8.19 5.17
C MET A 29 -23.00 -9.40 4.56
N GLU A 30 -22.92 -9.45 3.24
CA GLU A 30 -22.03 -10.39 2.54
C GLU A 30 -20.59 -9.85 2.68
N GLU A 31 -19.85 -10.41 3.65
CA GLU A 31 -18.44 -10.09 3.85
C GLU A 31 -17.66 -10.43 2.57
N PRO A 32 -16.85 -9.49 2.04
CA PRO A 32 -16.14 -9.72 0.78
C PRO A 32 -15.21 -10.93 0.92
N SER A 33 -15.23 -11.79 -0.09
CA SER A 33 -14.38 -12.97 -0.11
C SER A 33 -12.89 -12.58 -0.11
N ALA A 34 -12.02 -13.47 0.37
CA ALA A 34 -10.58 -13.19 0.43
C ALA A 34 -9.99 -12.84 -0.95
N ASP A 35 -10.55 -13.41 -2.03
CA ASP A 35 -10.13 -13.14 -3.40
C ASP A 35 -10.60 -11.75 -3.87
N GLU A 36 -11.81 -11.31 -3.49
CA GLU A 36 -12.30 -9.95 -3.78
C GLU A 36 -11.51 -8.89 -3.02
N ILE A 37 -11.19 -9.12 -1.75
CA ILE A 37 -10.32 -8.23 -0.96
C ILE A 37 -8.94 -8.12 -1.64
N TYR A 38 -8.40 -9.24 -2.10
CA TYR A 38 -7.09 -9.25 -2.75
C TYR A 38 -7.12 -8.55 -4.12
N ALA A 39 -8.17 -8.76 -4.92
CA ALA A 39 -8.35 -8.07 -6.20
C ALA A 39 -8.52 -6.55 -6.02
N ALA A 40 -9.32 -6.13 -5.03
CA ALA A 40 -9.45 -4.71 -4.69
C ALA A 40 -8.13 -4.08 -4.25
N PHE A 41 -7.28 -4.84 -3.54
CA PHE A 41 -5.93 -4.43 -3.20
C PHE A 41 -5.02 -4.33 -4.44
N GLU A 42 -5.05 -5.28 -5.38
CA GLU A 42 -4.27 -5.18 -6.62
C GLU A 42 -4.66 -3.92 -7.43
N GLU A 43 -5.95 -3.58 -7.51
CA GLU A 43 -6.42 -2.35 -8.15
C GLU A 43 -5.98 -1.08 -7.40
N LYS A 44 -6.01 -1.12 -6.06
CA LYS A 44 -5.44 -0.04 -5.21
C LYS A 44 -3.95 0.17 -5.50
N VAL A 45 -3.17 -0.90 -5.61
CA VAL A 45 -1.73 -0.82 -5.91
C VAL A 45 -1.48 -0.16 -7.26
N LYS A 46 -2.25 -0.52 -8.30
CA LYS A 46 -2.11 0.04 -9.66
C LYS A 46 -2.36 1.54 -9.72
N ARG A 47 -3.37 2.04 -8.99
CA ARG A 47 -3.68 3.47 -8.91
C ARG A 47 -2.81 4.24 -7.90
N THR A 48 -1.88 3.57 -7.22
CA THR A 48 -0.99 4.21 -6.24
C THR A 48 0.39 4.47 -6.84
N ILE A 49 0.91 5.67 -6.61
CA ILE A 49 2.28 6.06 -6.95
C ILE A 49 3.15 6.09 -5.70
N TYR A 50 4.40 5.64 -5.85
CA TYR A 50 5.45 5.80 -4.86
C TYR A 50 6.23 7.06 -5.17
N ILE A 51 6.34 7.95 -4.19
CA ILE A 51 7.06 9.21 -4.30
C ILE A 51 8.23 9.20 -3.33
N ASP A 52 9.44 9.42 -3.85
CA ASP A 52 10.66 9.48 -3.06
C ASP A 52 11.30 10.87 -3.05
N ASN A 53 12.38 11.00 -2.29
CA ASN A 53 13.15 12.23 -2.19
C ASN A 53 12.32 13.43 -1.67
N LEU A 54 11.31 13.18 -0.82
CA LEU A 54 10.50 14.23 -0.21
C LEU A 54 11.23 14.88 0.96
N SER A 55 11.08 16.20 1.08
CA SER A 55 11.54 16.96 2.26
C SER A 55 10.73 16.57 3.49
N HIS A 56 11.39 16.57 4.66
CA HIS A 56 10.74 16.36 5.97
C HIS A 56 9.67 17.40 6.29
N GLN A 57 9.69 18.54 5.60
CA GLN A 57 8.70 19.61 5.76
C GLN A 57 7.43 19.39 4.92
N VAL A 58 7.41 18.40 4.02
CA VAL A 58 6.24 18.10 3.19
C VAL A 58 5.17 17.48 4.06
N THR A 59 4.04 18.17 4.18
CA THR A 59 2.82 17.65 4.80
C THR A 59 1.93 16.97 3.77
N GLU A 60 0.97 16.17 4.23
CA GLU A 60 -0.07 15.59 3.37
C GLU A 60 -0.77 16.65 2.51
N THR A 61 -1.11 17.79 3.09
CA THR A 61 -1.79 18.89 2.39
C THR A 61 -0.94 19.48 1.27
N VAL A 62 0.37 19.65 1.50
CA VAL A 62 1.30 20.14 0.49
C VAL A 62 1.42 19.13 -0.65
N LEU A 63 1.54 17.84 -0.33
CA LEU A 63 1.66 16.78 -1.34
C LEU A 63 0.38 16.64 -2.17
N LYS A 64 -0.79 16.68 -1.53
CA LYS A 64 -2.09 16.71 -2.23
C LYS A 64 -2.19 17.91 -3.16
N ASN A 65 -1.90 19.11 -2.68
CA ASN A 65 -1.99 20.31 -3.51
C ASN A 65 -1.04 20.27 -4.71
N ALA A 66 0.18 19.74 -4.53
CA ALA A 66 1.16 19.62 -5.60
C ALA A 66 0.75 18.60 -6.67
N LEU A 67 0.09 17.51 -6.28
CA LEU A 67 -0.32 16.44 -7.20
C LEU A 67 -1.73 16.64 -7.78
N ASN A 68 -2.57 17.42 -7.10
CA ASN A 68 -3.90 17.82 -7.57
C ASN A 68 -3.89 18.59 -8.90
N GLN A 69 -2.74 19.12 -9.31
CA GLN A 69 -2.57 19.73 -10.62
C GLN A 69 -2.53 18.71 -11.77
N PHE A 70 -2.20 17.45 -11.47
CA PHE A 70 -2.10 16.36 -12.45
C PHE A 70 -3.28 15.38 -12.38
N GLY A 71 -3.90 15.23 -11.21
CA GLY A 71 -5.03 14.32 -11.01
C GLY A 71 -5.58 14.39 -9.60
N ASN A 72 -6.71 13.74 -9.33
CA ASN A 72 -7.35 13.81 -8.03
C ASN A 72 -6.71 12.82 -7.04
N VAL A 73 -6.15 13.33 -5.95
CA VAL A 73 -5.51 12.50 -4.91
C VAL A 73 -6.55 12.04 -3.89
N THR A 74 -6.75 10.73 -3.77
CA THR A 74 -7.67 10.12 -2.80
C THR A 74 -7.03 9.98 -1.41
N LYS A 75 -5.82 9.42 -1.34
CA LYS A 75 -5.14 9.14 -0.07
C LYS A 75 -3.63 9.39 -0.19
N VAL A 76 -3.04 9.87 0.90
CA VAL A 76 -1.59 9.98 1.05
C VAL A 76 -1.18 9.21 2.29
N GLU A 77 -0.12 8.41 2.18
CA GLU A 77 0.42 7.60 3.27
C GLU A 77 1.94 7.71 3.28
N PHE A 78 2.50 8.30 4.32
CA PHE A 78 3.95 8.42 4.47
C PHE A 78 4.55 7.09 4.93
N ILE A 79 5.65 6.68 4.30
CA ILE A 79 6.34 5.45 4.67
C ILE A 79 7.24 5.74 5.89
N PRO A 80 6.98 5.11 7.04
CA PRO A 80 7.78 5.33 8.25
C PRO A 80 9.21 4.79 8.07
N THR A 81 10.21 5.60 8.41
CA THR A 81 11.61 5.15 8.45
C THR A 81 11.94 4.69 9.87
N PHE A 82 11.94 3.37 10.11
CA PHE A 82 12.12 2.82 11.46
C PHE A 82 13.58 2.69 11.93
N PHE A 83 14.56 2.68 11.02
CA PHE A 83 15.92 2.21 11.34
C PHE A 83 17.03 3.27 11.29
N THR A 84 16.73 4.55 11.02
CA THR A 84 17.70 5.66 11.05
C THR A 84 16.98 7.01 11.01
N PRO A 85 17.58 8.11 11.51
CA PRO A 85 17.14 9.47 11.19
C PRO A 85 17.45 9.77 9.71
N CYS A 86 16.71 9.15 8.80
CA CYS A 86 16.89 9.37 7.37
C CYS A 86 16.15 10.66 6.99
N SER A 87 16.85 11.59 6.35
CA SER A 87 16.29 12.82 5.79
C SER A 87 15.46 12.59 4.51
N VAL A 88 15.40 11.35 4.04
CA VAL A 88 14.67 10.95 2.84
C VAL A 88 13.29 10.44 3.28
N TYR A 89 12.29 11.28 3.07
CA TYR A 89 10.89 10.92 3.25
C TYR A 89 10.36 10.35 1.94
N ALA A 90 9.51 9.33 2.05
CA ALA A 90 8.78 8.76 0.94
C ALA A 90 7.31 8.61 1.29
N ALA A 91 6.46 8.62 0.27
CA ALA A 91 5.02 8.49 0.44
C ALA A 91 4.42 7.61 -0.66
N LEU A 92 3.37 6.89 -0.30
CA LEU A 92 2.43 6.27 -1.21
C LEU A 92 1.27 7.25 -1.41
N VAL A 93 0.94 7.54 -2.67
CA VAL A 93 -0.16 8.44 -3.02
C VAL A 93 -1.13 7.70 -3.91
N GLU A 94 -2.35 7.51 -3.42
CA GLU A 94 -3.43 6.86 -4.15
C GLU A 94 -4.17 7.90 -5.01
N MET A 95 -4.17 7.69 -6.32
CA MET A 95 -4.89 8.49 -7.29
C MET A 95 -6.30 7.93 -7.52
N GLU A 96 -7.20 8.74 -8.07
CA GLU A 96 -8.55 8.31 -8.43
C GLU A 96 -8.56 7.21 -9.51
N SER A 97 -7.59 7.22 -10.42
CA SER A 97 -7.50 6.27 -11.54
C SER A 97 -6.06 5.82 -11.79
N GLU A 98 -5.89 4.57 -12.26
CA GLU A 98 -4.61 4.03 -12.76
C GLU A 98 -4.03 4.93 -13.86
N LYS A 99 -4.87 5.46 -14.75
CA LYS A 99 -4.42 6.35 -15.82
C LYS A 99 -3.76 7.62 -15.29
N GLN A 100 -4.35 8.24 -14.27
CA GLN A 100 -3.77 9.43 -13.62
C GLN A 100 -2.43 9.10 -12.95
N ALA A 101 -2.32 7.92 -12.33
CA ALA A 101 -1.08 7.45 -11.74
C ALA A 101 0.03 7.30 -12.79
N GLU A 102 -0.29 6.72 -13.96
CA GLU A 102 0.68 6.55 -15.05
C GLU A 102 1.09 7.89 -15.69
N GLU A 103 0.14 8.79 -15.93
CA GLU A 103 0.41 10.13 -16.47
C GLU A 103 1.35 10.91 -15.55
N ILE A 104 1.13 10.89 -14.22
CA ILE A 104 2.02 11.55 -13.26
C ILE A 104 3.43 10.96 -13.29
N ILE A 105 3.55 9.63 -13.37
CA ILE A 105 4.86 8.98 -13.41
C ILE A 105 5.62 9.37 -14.68
N GLN A 106 4.92 9.48 -15.81
CA GLN A 106 5.50 9.92 -17.07
C GLN A 106 5.90 11.41 -17.00
N ASP A 107 4.99 12.27 -16.57
CA ASP A 107 5.23 13.71 -16.48
C ASP A 107 6.37 14.06 -15.52
N MET A 108 6.45 13.39 -14.36
CA MET A 108 7.54 13.56 -13.39
C MET A 108 8.84 12.87 -13.81
N GLY A 109 8.78 11.94 -14.78
CA GLY A 109 9.96 11.37 -15.42
C GLY A 109 10.57 12.32 -16.45
N ASP A 110 9.72 13.03 -17.20
CA ASP A 110 10.12 13.96 -18.24
C ASP A 110 10.44 15.37 -17.69
N SER A 111 9.82 15.75 -16.56
CA SER A 111 9.99 17.07 -15.95
C SER A 111 10.31 17.00 -14.45
N THR A 112 11.20 17.87 -13.99
CA THR A 112 11.56 17.93 -12.56
C THR A 112 10.51 18.68 -11.77
N LEU A 113 9.71 17.96 -10.97
CA LEU A 113 8.79 18.57 -10.02
C LEU A 113 9.51 18.88 -8.70
N MET A 114 9.42 20.13 -8.24
CA MET A 114 9.94 20.55 -6.94
C MET A 114 8.77 20.78 -5.99
N ILE A 115 8.86 20.24 -4.77
CA ILE A 115 7.83 20.42 -3.74
C ILE A 115 8.47 21.11 -2.54
N SER A 116 7.81 22.16 -2.01
CA SER A 116 8.23 22.93 -0.82
C SER A 116 9.43 23.88 -1.03
N GLY A 117 9.63 24.41 -2.24
CA GLY A 117 10.48 25.59 -2.51
C GLY A 117 12.01 25.40 -2.42
N MET A 118 12.50 24.34 -1.79
CA MET A 118 13.89 23.92 -1.91
C MET A 118 14.09 23.23 -3.27
N PRO A 119 15.23 23.43 -3.97
CA PRO A 119 15.47 22.85 -5.30
C PRO A 119 15.80 21.35 -5.21
N ARG A 120 14.84 20.56 -4.74
CA ARG A 120 14.92 19.12 -4.57
C ARG A 120 13.90 18.46 -5.49
N PRO A 121 14.33 17.86 -6.62
CA PRO A 121 13.43 17.20 -7.54
C PRO A 121 12.89 15.92 -6.90
N VAL A 122 11.56 15.83 -6.86
CA VAL A 122 10.82 14.68 -6.36
C VAL A 122 10.66 13.66 -7.49
N ARG A 123 10.76 12.36 -7.19
CA ARG A 123 10.59 11.30 -8.21
C ARG A 123 9.36 10.47 -7.91
N ALA A 124 8.63 10.13 -8.96
CA ALA A 124 7.48 9.23 -8.88
C ALA A 124 7.81 7.90 -9.57
N GLN A 125 7.34 6.79 -8.98
CA GLN A 125 7.45 5.44 -9.52
C GLN A 125 6.14 4.69 -9.27
N LYS A 126 5.91 3.58 -9.99
CA LYS A 126 4.80 2.69 -9.71
C LYS A 126 4.95 2.08 -8.31
N ALA A 127 3.88 2.11 -7.51
CA ALA A 127 3.90 1.45 -6.22
C ALA A 127 4.05 -0.07 -6.38
N LYS A 128 4.77 -0.69 -5.44
CA LYS A 128 4.90 -2.15 -5.37
C LYS A 128 4.07 -2.67 -4.22
N MET A 129 3.48 -3.85 -4.39
CA MET A 129 2.64 -4.48 -3.37
C MET A 129 3.37 -4.70 -2.04
N GLU A 130 4.70 -4.85 -2.05
CA GLU A 130 5.55 -5.00 -0.86
C GLU A 130 5.65 -3.73 -0.01
N MET A 131 5.27 -2.57 -0.56
CA MET A 131 5.36 -1.28 0.14
C MET A 131 4.16 -1.00 1.06
N PHE A 132 3.10 -1.82 0.99
CA PHE A 132 1.87 -1.61 1.73
C PHE A 132 1.84 -2.48 2.99
N ASP A 133 1.61 -1.84 4.13
CA ASP A 133 1.45 -2.54 5.41
C ASP A 133 0.12 -3.31 5.49
N ASP A 134 -0.92 -2.81 4.80
CA ASP A 134 -2.26 -3.39 4.77
C ASP A 134 -2.45 -4.50 3.73
N ARG A 135 -1.35 -5.06 3.19
CA ARG A 135 -1.37 -6.10 2.16
C ARG A 135 -2.14 -7.36 2.64
N PRO A 136 -3.25 -7.74 1.99
CA PRO A 136 -3.95 -8.98 2.31
C PRO A 136 -3.12 -10.21 1.94
N LYS A 137 -3.32 -11.32 2.66
CA LYS A 137 -2.59 -12.56 2.40
C LYS A 137 -3.19 -13.27 1.18
N LYS A 138 -2.45 -13.31 0.06
CA LYS A 138 -2.90 -13.98 -1.18
C LYS A 138 -3.24 -15.45 -0.94
N HIS A 139 -2.45 -16.18 -0.13
CA HIS A 139 -2.72 -17.57 0.23
C HIS A 139 -2.14 -17.94 1.61
N HIS A 140 -2.76 -18.93 2.26
CA HIS A 140 -2.43 -19.53 3.56
C HIS A 140 -1.07 -20.26 3.64
N LYS A 141 0.00 -19.78 2.98
CA LYS A 141 1.32 -20.39 3.13
C LYS A 141 1.85 -20.09 4.53
N LYS A 142 1.85 -21.11 5.39
CA LYS A 142 2.48 -21.05 6.71
C LYS A 142 4.00 -20.98 6.48
N ILE A 143 4.59 -19.81 6.70
CA ILE A 143 6.05 -19.67 6.73
C ILE A 143 6.53 -20.38 8.00
N ALA A 144 7.25 -21.48 7.83
CA ALA A 144 7.91 -22.18 8.93
C ALA A 144 9.37 -21.70 8.99
N CYS A 145 9.70 -20.98 10.06
CA CYS A 145 11.08 -20.56 10.33
C CYS A 145 11.75 -21.58 11.24
N TYR A 146 12.92 -22.06 10.86
CA TYR A 146 13.74 -22.96 11.68
C TYR A 146 15.19 -22.48 11.68
N TRP A 147 15.88 -22.70 12.78
CA TRP A 147 17.33 -22.55 12.83
C TRP A 147 17.97 -23.68 12.03
N MET A 148 18.89 -23.34 11.13
CA MET A 148 19.58 -24.34 10.30
C MET A 148 20.75 -24.93 11.08
N ASP A 149 20.78 -26.26 11.19
CA ASP A 149 21.88 -26.99 11.80
C ASP A 149 23.16 -26.91 10.93
N PRO A 150 24.35 -26.78 11.53
CA PRO A 150 25.63 -26.82 10.80
C PRO A 150 25.84 -28.04 9.91
N SER A 151 25.23 -29.17 10.26
CA SER A 151 25.32 -30.44 9.52
C SER A 151 24.39 -30.48 8.30
N HIS A 152 23.52 -29.47 8.13
CA HIS A 152 22.60 -29.41 7.00
C HIS A 152 23.35 -29.20 5.69
N GLN A 153 23.00 -29.93 4.63
CA GLN A 153 23.67 -29.89 3.32
C GLN A 153 23.83 -28.46 2.75
N ASN A 154 22.84 -27.59 3.02
CA ASN A 154 22.84 -26.21 2.53
C ASN A 154 23.47 -25.19 3.49
N PHE A 155 24.03 -25.60 4.63
CA PHE A 155 24.56 -24.69 5.65
C PHE A 155 25.66 -23.78 5.11
N ASP A 156 26.59 -24.33 4.32
CA ASP A 156 27.68 -23.55 3.72
C ASP A 156 27.18 -22.47 2.77
N ALA A 157 26.17 -22.78 1.96
CA ALA A 157 25.56 -21.82 1.05
C ALA A 157 24.88 -20.67 1.82
N VAL A 158 24.10 -21.01 2.85
CA VAL A 158 23.44 -20.01 3.71
C VAL A 158 24.45 -19.16 4.48
N ASN A 159 25.53 -19.78 4.96
CA ASN A 159 26.60 -19.06 5.68
C ASN A 159 27.35 -18.10 4.75
N LYS A 160 27.59 -18.46 3.48
CA LYS A 160 28.12 -17.55 2.47
C LYS A 160 27.21 -16.35 2.24
N ILE A 161 25.89 -16.58 2.11
CA ILE A 161 24.90 -15.50 1.96
C ILE A 161 24.91 -14.59 3.20
N LYS A 162 24.92 -15.16 4.41
CA LYS A 162 25.01 -14.40 5.67
C LYS A 162 26.26 -13.50 5.71
N ASN A 163 27.41 -14.02 5.32
CA ASN A 163 28.65 -13.25 5.28
C ASN A 163 28.61 -12.16 4.20
N LEU A 164 28.01 -12.44 3.05
CA LEU A 164 27.80 -11.45 2.00
C LEU A 164 26.89 -10.31 2.48
N THR A 165 25.77 -10.61 3.16
CA THR A 165 24.89 -9.59 3.72
C THR A 165 25.60 -8.70 4.73
N LYS A 166 26.45 -9.28 5.59
CA LYS A 166 27.27 -8.50 6.54
C LYS A 166 28.24 -7.58 5.81
N LYS A 167 28.94 -8.08 4.79
CA LYS A 167 29.85 -7.27 3.97
C LYS A 167 29.10 -6.12 3.31
N HIS A 168 27.95 -6.40 2.70
CA HIS A 168 27.12 -5.38 2.06
C HIS A 168 26.63 -4.33 3.06
N ALA A 169 26.26 -4.73 4.28
CA ALA A 169 25.84 -3.78 5.32
C ALA A 169 26.98 -2.81 5.70
N VAL A 170 28.22 -3.29 5.79
CA VAL A 170 29.40 -2.44 6.05
C VAL A 170 29.68 -1.51 4.87
N GLU A 171 29.59 -2.01 3.64
CA GLU A 171 29.79 -1.20 2.43
C GLU A 171 28.72 -0.09 2.31
N VAL A 172 27.46 -0.41 2.59
CA VAL A 172 26.36 0.57 2.60
C VAL A 172 26.57 1.62 3.69
N ALA A 173 26.93 1.21 4.91
CA ALA A 173 27.22 2.16 5.99
C ALA A 173 28.36 3.11 5.61
N TYR A 174 29.44 2.59 5.03
CA TYR A 174 30.55 3.41 4.53
C TYR A 174 30.13 4.38 3.42
N LEU A 175 29.35 3.92 2.44
CA LEU A 175 28.84 4.79 1.37
C LEU A 175 27.90 5.87 1.90
N MET A 176 27.09 5.57 2.92
CA MET A 176 26.22 6.54 3.57
C MET A 176 27.04 7.63 4.27
N GLU A 177 28.11 7.26 4.97
CA GLU A 177 29.03 8.24 5.59
C GLU A 177 29.64 9.15 4.51
N VAL A 178 30.24 8.58 3.45
CA VAL A 178 30.85 9.35 2.36
C VAL A 178 29.84 10.29 1.68
N ASN A 179 28.62 9.82 1.42
CA ASN A 179 27.59 10.63 0.79
C ASN A 179 27.11 11.77 1.70
N LEU A 180 27.04 11.54 3.01
CA LEU A 180 26.78 12.61 3.97
C LEU A 180 27.89 13.67 3.91
N PHE A 181 29.15 13.27 3.90
CA PHE A 181 30.28 14.20 3.83
C PHE A 181 30.29 15.04 2.53
N SER A 182 29.85 14.49 1.40
CA SER A 182 29.81 15.22 0.12
C SER A 182 28.64 16.21 0.00
N ILE A 183 27.62 16.12 0.86
CA ILE A 183 26.48 17.06 0.89
C ILE A 183 26.79 18.29 1.78
N PHE A 184 27.79 18.19 2.66
CA PHE A 184 28.18 19.24 3.61
C PHE A 184 29.47 20.01 3.22
N VAL A 185 30.06 19.75 2.05
CA VAL A 185 31.20 20.50 1.47
C VAL A 185 30.77 21.16 0.18
#